data_AF-A0A924P294-F1
#
_entry.id   AF-A0A924P294-F1
#
_cell.length_a   1.000
_cell.length_b   1.000
_cell.length_c   1.000
_cell.angle_alpha   90.00
_cell.angle_beta   90.00
_cell.angle_gamma   90.00
#
_symmetry.space_group_name_H-M   'P 1'
#
loop_
_entity.id
_entity.type
_entity.pdbx_description
1 polymer ?
#
loop_
_entity_poly.entity_id
_entity_poly.type
_entity_poly.pdbx_seq_one_letter_code
_entity_poly.pdbx_strand_id
1 'polypeptide(L)'
;GFFGKLFLITAGASKGNYFFITIAALNLIVSLYYYLRVIRAMFMDKTEHPVEKIIINPSAKLGMVICAAGILLVGLLSWVYDYITGLT
;
A
#
# COMPACT_ATOMS: atom_id res chain seq x y z
N GLY A 1 -4.46 -1.61 -1.95
CA GLY A 1 -3.78 -0.32 -1.70
C GLY A 1 -4.57 0.52 -0.71
N PHE A 2 -4.15 1.77 -0.49
CA PHE A 2 -4.79 2.72 0.43
C PHE A 2 -6.29 2.90 0.13
N PHE A 3 -6.65 3.21 -1.11
CA PHE A 3 -8.04 3.41 -1.54
C PHE A 3 -8.94 2.19 -1.33
N GLY A 4 -8.45 0.97 -1.59
CA GLY A 4 -9.24 -0.24 -1.35
C GLY A 4 -9.61 -0.45 0.13
N LYS A 5 -8.68 -0.10 1.05
CA LYS A 5 -8.96 -0.17 2.48
C LYS A 5 -9.85 0.96 2.95
N LEU A 6 -9.68 2.18 2.41
CA LEU A 6 -10.60 3.29 2.66
C LEU A 6 -12.02 2.97 2.20
N PHE A 7 -12.19 2.44 0.98
CA PHE A 7 -13.50 2.05 0.46
C PHE A 7 -14.17 0.99 1.34
N LEU A 8 -13.42 -0.01 1.81
CA LEU A 8 -13.92 -1.03 2.73
C LEU A 8 -14.40 -0.41 4.06
N ILE A 9 -13.65 0.55 4.60
CA ILE A 9 -14.01 1.25 5.84
C ILE A 9 -15.24 2.14 5.62
N THR A 10 -15.29 2.90 4.53
CA THR A 10 -16.43 3.77 4.19
C THR A 10 -17.69 2.94 3.94
N ALA A 11 -17.61 1.83 3.19
CA ALA A 11 -18.72 0.93 2.97
C ALA A 11 -19.20 0.26 4.26
N GLY A 12 -18.27 -0.14 5.14
CA GLY A 12 -18.59 -0.65 6.47
C GLY A 12 -19.26 0.40 7.36
N ALA A 13 -18.84 1.66 7.27
CA ALA A 13 -19.40 2.79 8.01
C ALA A 13 -20.85 3.07 7.56
N SER A 14 -21.11 3.06 6.25
CA SER A 14 -22.47 3.21 5.71
C SER A 14 -23.42 2.10 6.14
N LYS A 15 -22.91 0.89 6.46
CA LYS A 15 -23.70 -0.22 7.02
C LYS A 15 -23.83 -0.18 8.56
N GLY A 16 -23.27 0.82 9.23
CA GLY A 16 -23.37 1.00 10.68
C GLY A 16 -22.57 0.00 11.53
N ASN A 17 -21.64 -0.75 10.94
CA ASN A 17 -20.89 -1.79 11.64
C ASN A 17 -19.62 -1.26 12.32
N TYR A 18 -19.79 -0.37 13.30
CA TYR A 18 -18.70 0.39 13.93
C TYR A 18 -17.65 -0.49 14.62
N PHE A 19 -18.06 -1.62 15.23
CA PHE A 19 -17.14 -2.50 15.95
C PHE A 19 -16.03 -3.07 15.06
N PHE A 20 -16.39 -3.59 13.88
CA PHE A 20 -15.43 -4.14 12.93
C PHE A 20 -14.54 -3.05 12.32
N ILE A 21 -15.07 -1.83 12.14
CA ILE A 21 -14.30 -0.69 11.64
C ILE A 21 -13.23 -0.28 12.64
N THR A 22 -13.55 -0.23 13.94
CA THR A 22 -12.56 0.08 14.97
C THR A 22 -11.43 -0.94 14.99
N ILE A 23 -11.75 -2.24 14.90
CA ILE A 23 -10.74 -3.30 14.80
C ILE A 23 -9.88 -3.14 13.54
N ALA A 24 -10.51 -2.86 12.39
CA ALA A 24 -9.80 -2.64 11.13
C ALA A 24 -8.88 -1.41 11.21
N ALA A 25 -9.34 -0.31 11.81
CA ALA A 25 -8.56 0.92 12.00
C ALA A 25 -7.37 0.71 12.94
N LEU A 26 -7.55 -0.02 14.04
CA LEU A 26 -6.45 -0.39 14.93
C LEU A 26 -5.40 -1.26 14.21
N ASN A 27 -5.84 -2.25 13.43
CA ASN A 27 -4.93 -3.08 12.64
C ASN A 27 -4.13 -2.25 11.61
N LEU A 28 -4.75 -1.23 11.02
CA LEU A 28 -4.06 -0.29 10.13
C LEU A 28 -2.94 0.49 10.83
N ILE A 29 -3.19 0.99 12.04
CA ILE A 29 -2.19 1.72 12.83
C ILE A 29 -1.01 0.81 13.18
N VAL A 30 -1.29 -0.40 13.69
CA VAL A 30 -0.24 -1.38 14.03
C VAL A 30 0.57 -1.73 12.78
N SER A 31 -0.08 -2.02 11.67
CA SER A 31 0.59 -2.33 10.40
C SER A 31 1.48 -1.18 9.92
N LEU A 32 1.01 0.07 10.05
CA LEU A 32 1.79 1.25 9.68
C LEU A 32 3.06 1.37 10.52
N TYR A 33 2.99 1.11 11.82
CA TYR A 33 4.16 1.11 12.70
C TYR A 33 5.23 0.10 12.22
N TYR A 34 4.84 -1.14 11.94
CA TYR A 34 5.79 -2.15 11.44
C TYR A 34 6.33 -1.80 10.05
N TYR A 35 5.49 -1.24 9.17
CA TYR A 35 5.91 -0.84 7.83
C TYR A 35 6.98 0.26 7.87
N LEU A 36 6.75 1.30 8.68
CA LEU A 36 7.71 2.40 8.86
C LEU A 36 9.00 1.92 9.55
N ARG A 37 8.90 0.97 10.48
CA ARG A 37 10.08 0.35 11.11
C ARG A 37 10.97 -0.37 10.08
N VAL A 38 10.39 -1.07 9.11
CA VAL A 38 11.15 -1.72 8.02
C VAL A 38 11.80 -0.69 7.10
N ILE A 39 11.06 0.36 6.70
CA ILE A 39 11.61 1.44 5.87
C ILE A 39 12.77 2.11 6.59
N ARG A 40 12.62 2.42 7.87
CA ARG A 40 13.68 3.00 8.69
C ARG A 40 14.93 2.11 8.69
N ALA A 41 14.75 0.80 8.89
CA ALA A 41 15.86 -0.15 8.86
C ALA A 41 16.55 -0.22 7.49
N MET A 42 15.83 0.02 6.41
CA MET A 42 16.39 -0.02 5.06
C MET A 42 17.17 1.26 4.69
N PHE A 43 16.73 2.44 5.16
CA PHE A 43 17.29 3.73 4.72
C PHE A 43 18.15 4.45 5.77
N MET A 44 17.83 4.28 7.07
CA MET A 44 18.42 5.07 8.16
C MET A 44 19.48 4.30 8.94
N ASP A 45 19.29 2.99 9.08
CA ASP A 45 20.21 2.15 9.85
C ASP A 45 21.41 1.80 8.97
N LYS A 46 22.62 2.19 9.40
CA LYS A 46 23.85 1.83 8.70
C LYS A 46 24.16 0.36 8.97
N THR A 47 24.17 -0.45 7.92
CA THR A 47 24.58 -1.84 8.02
C THR A 47 26.10 -1.94 7.89
N GLU A 48 26.76 -2.42 8.94
CA GLU A 48 28.22 -2.65 9.00
C GLU A 48 28.69 -3.70 7.96
N HIS A 49 27.78 -4.53 7.46
CA HIS A 49 27.98 -5.49 6.38
C HIS A 49 27.07 -5.15 5.19
N PRO A 50 27.57 -4.45 4.15
CA PRO A 50 26.76 -4.12 2.99
C PRO A 50 26.30 -5.39 2.29
N VAL A 51 24.98 -5.56 2.16
CA VAL A 51 24.38 -6.67 1.40
C VAL A 51 24.85 -6.57 -0.06
N GLU A 52 25.31 -7.68 -0.62
CA GLU A 52 25.81 -7.73 -1.99
C GLU A 52 24.71 -7.29 -2.98
N LYS A 53 25.09 -6.53 -4.02
CA LYS A 53 24.13 -6.05 -5.02
C LYS A 53 23.49 -7.25 -5.71
N ILE A 54 22.20 -7.43 -5.48
CA ILE A 54 21.40 -8.41 -6.20
C ILE A 54 21.43 -8.07 -7.69
N ILE A 55 21.97 -8.96 -8.51
CA ILE A 55 21.97 -8.82 -9.97
C ILE A 55 20.57 -9.20 -10.46
N ILE A 56 19.83 -8.20 -10.93
CA ILE A 56 18.45 -8.37 -11.39
C ILE A 56 18.44 -8.40 -12.92
N ASN A 57 17.80 -9.41 -13.52
CA ASN A 57 17.61 -9.47 -14.97
C ASN A 57 16.85 -8.24 -15.50
N PRO A 58 17.17 -7.72 -16.69
CA PRO A 58 16.53 -6.52 -17.25
C PRO A 58 15.00 -6.67 -17.39
N SER A 59 14.51 -7.86 -17.74
CA SER A 59 13.06 -8.16 -17.80
C SER A 59 12.38 -8.06 -16.43
N ALA A 60 13.04 -8.55 -15.37
CA ALA A 60 12.51 -8.45 -14.01
C ALA A 60 12.55 -7.01 -13.48
N LYS A 61 13.59 -6.24 -13.83
CA LYS A 61 13.68 -4.81 -13.51
C LYS A 61 12.55 -4.01 -14.17
N LEU A 62 12.26 -4.27 -15.46
CA LEU A 62 11.13 -3.67 -16.16
C LEU A 62 9.80 -4.03 -15.49
N GLY A 63 9.59 -5.30 -15.14
CA GLY A 63 8.39 -5.75 -14.43
C GLY A 63 8.20 -5.02 -13.09
N MET A 64 9.26 -4.89 -12.28
CA MET A 64 9.19 -4.14 -11.02
C MET A 64 8.83 -2.66 -11.22
N VAL A 65 9.43 -2.01 -12.22
CA VAL A 65 9.15 -0.59 -12.52
C VAL A 65 7.70 -0.42 -12.99
N ILE A 66 7.21 -1.31 -13.87
CA ILE A 66 5.82 -1.26 -14.37
C ILE A 66 4.84 -1.48 -13.22
N CYS A 67 5.08 -2.46 -12.35
CA CYS A 67 4.22 -2.70 -11.18
C CYS A 67 4.24 -1.52 -10.20
N ALA A 68 5.42 -0.96 -9.90
CA ALA A 68 5.53 0.20 -9.02
C ALA A 68 4.82 1.43 -9.61
N ALA A 69 5.02 1.70 -10.90
CA ALA A 69 4.32 2.76 -11.61
C ALA A 69 2.81 2.52 -11.64
N GLY A 70 2.36 1.29 -11.86
CA GLY A 70 0.94 0.90 -11.82
C GLY A 70 0.31 1.15 -10.45
N ILE A 71 0.96 0.77 -9.36
CA ILE A 71 0.48 1.04 -7.99
C ILE A 71 0.39 2.54 -7.72
N LEU A 72 1.38 3.32 -8.17
CA LEU A 72 1.37 4.78 -8.01
C LEU A 72 0.28 5.44 -8.87
N LEU A 73 0.17 5.07 -10.15
CA LEU A 73 -0.84 5.59 -11.07
C LEU A 73 -2.25 5.27 -10.57
N VAL A 74 -2.55 4.01 -10.24
CA VAL A 74 -3.84 3.60 -9.69
C VAL A 74 -4.09 4.21 -8.31
N GLY A 75 -3.04 4.46 -7.53
CA GLY A 75 -3.12 5.08 -6.22
C GLY A 75 -3.32 6.60 -6.24
N LEU A 76 -2.86 7.30 -7.29
CA LEU A 76 -2.96 8.77 -7.41
C LEU A 76 -4.09 9.22 -8.34
N LEU A 77 -4.43 8.42 -9.35
CA LEU A 77 -5.46 8.77 -10.32
C LEU A 77 -6.84 8.40 -9.79
N SER A 78 -7.62 9.44 -9.46
CA SER A 78 -9.05 9.35 -9.12
C SER A 78 -9.91 8.76 -10.26
N TRP A 79 -9.34 8.56 -11.45
CA TRP A 79 -10.04 7.99 -12.60
C TRP A 79 -10.54 6.55 -12.38
N VAL A 80 -9.80 5.75 -11.59
CA VAL A 80 -10.29 4.41 -11.20
C VAL A 80 -11.49 4.50 -10.27
N TYR A 81 -11.53 5.53 -9.41
CA TYR A 81 -12.68 5.79 -8.55
C TYR A 81 -13.90 6.20 -9.38
N ASP A 82 -13.75 7.15 -10.31
CA ASP A 82 -14.84 7.58 -11.21
C ASP A 82 -15.38 6.41 -12.06
N TYR A 83 -14.49 5.52 -12.53
CA TYR A 83 -14.89 4.33 -13.28
C TYR A 83 -15.73 3.35 -12.44
N ILE A 84 -15.35 3.13 -11.18
CA ILE A 84 -16.09 2.24 -10.27
C ILE A 84 -17.44 2.85 -9.89
N THR A 85 -17.50 4.15 -9.62
CA THR A 85 -18.76 4.84 -9.30
C THR A 85 -19.69 4.96 -10.50
N GLY A 86 -19.16 5.03 -11.73
CA GLY A 86 -19.96 5.05 -12.95
C GLY A 86 -20.56 3.69 -13.34
N LEU A 87 -20.10 2.59 -12.74
CA LEU A 87 -20.66 1.24 -12.94
C LEU A 87 -21.80 0.89 -11.96
N THR A 88 -22.02 1.72 -10.93
CA THR A 88 -23.08 1.54 -9.91
C THR A 88 -24.23 2.48 -10.21
#